data_AF-A0A6A4NH83-F1
#
_entry.id   AF-A0A6A4NH83-F1
#
_cell.length_a   1.000
_cell.length_b   1.000
_cell.length_c   1.000
_cell.angle_alpha   90.00
_cell.angle_beta   90.00
_cell.angle_gamma   90.00
#
_symmetry.space_group_name_H-M   'P 1'
#
loop_
_entity.id
_entity.type
_entity.pdbx_description
1 polymer ?
#
loop_
_entity_poly.entity_id
_entity_poly.type
_entity_poly.pdbx_seq_one_letter_code
_entity_poly.pdbx_strand_id
1 'polypeptide(L)'
;MGVLIAAWPMHSDQPWNSVFITQVLKVGFGVKDWTQRNELVTASDIENAVRKLMETKEGEEMRQRAMNLKDAVHRSMDKGGVSSMEIGYFIAHITR
;
A
#
# COMPACT_ATOMS: atom_id res chain seq x y z
N MET A 1 -5.32 8.26 3.69
CA MET A 1 -4.32 8.39 4.79
C MET A 1 -2.96 7.91 4.30
N GLY A 2 -1.85 8.51 4.76
CA GLY A 2 -0.49 8.19 4.30
C GLY A 2 0.23 7.27 5.29
N VAL A 3 -0.29 6.04 5.42
CA VAL A 3 0.16 5.09 6.44
C VAL A 3 1.02 4.00 5.80
N LEU A 4 2.10 3.66 6.50
CA LEU A 4 3.00 2.56 6.16
C LEU A 4 2.31 1.20 6.34
N ILE A 5 2.54 0.26 5.41
CA ILE A 5 1.91 -1.06 5.44
C ILE A 5 2.92 -2.16 5.75
N ALA A 6 2.67 -2.95 6.79
CA ALA A 6 3.30 -4.26 6.97
C ALA A 6 2.40 -5.31 6.30
N ALA A 7 2.73 -5.69 5.07
CA ALA A 7 1.90 -6.53 4.23
C ALA A 7 1.98 -8.00 4.67
N TRP A 8 0.85 -8.59 5.01
CA TRP A 8 0.72 -10.01 5.33
C TRP A 8 -0.39 -10.64 4.48
N PRO A 9 -0.05 -11.13 3.28
CA PRO A 9 -1.03 -11.67 2.35
C PRO A 9 -1.55 -13.05 2.80
N MET A 10 -2.85 -13.29 2.64
CA MET A 10 -3.56 -14.53 3.02
C MET A 10 -4.15 -15.27 1.81
N HIS A 11 -4.79 -14.58 0.86
CA HIS A 11 -5.41 -15.21 -0.32
C HIS A 11 -5.70 -14.24 -1.47
N SER A 12 -6.28 -14.77 -2.55
CA SER A 12 -6.72 -14.03 -3.75
C SER A 12 -5.62 -13.19 -4.39
N ASP A 13 -5.84 -11.90 -4.55
CA ASP A 13 -4.94 -10.91 -5.15
C ASP A 13 -3.98 -10.28 -4.13
N GLN A 14 -4.15 -10.54 -2.84
CA GLN A 14 -3.29 -10.00 -1.79
C GLN A 14 -1.79 -10.27 -2.01
N PRO A 15 -1.35 -11.43 -2.54
CA PRO A 15 0.07 -11.65 -2.85
C PRO A 15 0.61 -10.64 -3.86
N TRP A 16 -0.17 -10.33 -4.90
CA TRP A 16 0.17 -9.33 -5.90
C TRP A 16 0.11 -7.91 -5.34
N ASN A 17 -0.90 -7.61 -4.53
CA ASN A 17 -1.00 -6.32 -3.84
C ASN A 17 0.18 -6.11 -2.89
N SER A 18 0.67 -7.16 -2.23
CA SER A 18 1.88 -7.12 -1.41
C SER A 18 3.11 -6.76 -2.25
N VAL A 19 3.30 -7.40 -3.41
CA VAL A 19 4.38 -7.04 -4.34
C VAL A 19 4.26 -5.59 -4.79
N PHE A 20 3.06 -5.13 -5.15
CA PHE A 20 2.82 -3.76 -5.58
C PHE A 20 3.15 -2.74 -4.48
N ILE A 21 2.69 -2.98 -3.25
CA ILE A 21 2.95 -2.11 -2.09
C ILE A 21 4.45 -2.04 -1.76
N THR A 22 5.14 -3.19 -1.80
CA THR A 22 6.51 -3.33 -1.31
C THR A 22 7.56 -2.95 -2.35
N GLN A 23 7.39 -3.39 -3.60
CA GLN A 23 8.40 -3.25 -4.65
C GLN A 23 8.16 -2.04 -5.56
N VAL A 24 6.89 -1.77 -5.89
CA VAL A 24 6.51 -0.71 -6.82
C VAL A 24 6.32 0.61 -6.10
N LEU A 25 5.35 0.68 -5.18
CA LEU A 25 5.05 1.88 -4.42
C LEU A 25 6.09 2.15 -3.33
N LYS A 26 6.71 1.09 -2.79
CA LYS A 26 7.69 1.14 -1.70
C LYS A 26 7.15 1.85 -0.45
N VAL A 27 5.84 1.71 -0.19
CA VAL A 27 5.12 2.28 0.96
C VAL A 27 4.84 1.24 2.04
N GLY A 28 5.61 0.16 2.04
CA GLY A 28 5.45 -0.95 2.97
C GLY A 28 6.49 -2.03 2.74
N PHE A 29 6.46 -3.05 3.60
CA PHE A 29 7.31 -4.24 3.52
C PHE A 29 6.47 -5.48 3.84
N GLY A 30 6.93 -6.67 3.43
CA GLY A 30 6.26 -7.92 3.75
C GLY A 30 6.60 -8.41 5.16
N VAL A 31 5.59 -8.83 5.93
CA VAL A 31 5.79 -9.52 7.21
C VAL A 31 6.40 -10.90 6.98
N LYS A 32 5.92 -11.59 5.95
CA LYS A 32 6.43 -12.88 5.50
C LYS A 32 6.24 -13.02 3.99
N ASP A 33 7.15 -13.75 3.34
CA ASP A 33 7.06 -14.00 1.91
C ASP A 33 5.88 -14.93 1.58
N TRP A 34 5.19 -14.68 0.47
CA TRP A 34 4.05 -15.49 0.04
C TRP A 34 4.40 -16.96 -0.24
N THR A 35 5.65 -17.23 -0.65
CA THR A 35 6.14 -18.61 -0.82
C THR A 35 6.11 -19.39 0.49
N GLN A 36 6.22 -18.69 1.63
CA GLN A 36 6.19 -19.23 2.99
C GLN A 36 4.82 -19.08 3.68
N ARG A 37 3.74 -18.84 2.93
CA ARG A 37 2.39 -18.56 3.47
C ARG A 37 1.80 -19.60 4.43
N ASN A 38 2.27 -20.85 4.35
CA ASN A 38 1.80 -21.94 5.22
C ASN A 38 2.65 -22.08 6.49
N GLU A 39 3.76 -21.36 6.58
CA GLU A 39 4.58 -21.37 7.78
C GLU A 39 3.99 -20.44 8.84
N LEU A 40 4.14 -20.85 10.10
CA LEU A 40 3.75 -20.02 11.22
C LEU A 40 4.56 -18.70 11.23
N VAL A 41 3.86 -17.59 11.45
CA VAL A 41 4.49 -16.31 11.79
C VAL A 41 4.58 -16.25 13.30
N THR A 42 5.81 -16.16 13.80
CA THR A 42 6.12 -16.20 15.22
C THR A 42 5.93 -14.84 15.88
N ALA A 43 5.86 -14.79 17.21
CA ALA A 43 5.84 -13.53 17.95
C ALA A 43 7.07 -12.65 17.64
N SER A 44 8.24 -13.27 17.41
CA SER A 44 9.47 -12.57 17.01
C SER A 44 9.34 -11.89 15.65
N ASP A 45 8.71 -12.56 14.67
CA ASP A 45 8.47 -11.98 13.34
C ASP A 45 7.59 -10.72 13.45
N ILE A 46 6.57 -10.77 14.32
CA ILE A 46 5.67 -9.63 14.59
C ILE A 46 6.42 -8.51 15.31
N GLU A 47 7.21 -8.82 16.34
CA GLU A 47 8.02 -7.81 17.04
C GLU A 47 8.94 -7.08 16.04
N ASN A 48 9.65 -7.83 15.19
CA ASN A 48 10.54 -7.26 14.18
C ASN A 48 9.79 -6.39 13.17
N ALA A 49 8.60 -6.81 12.72
CA ALA A 49 7.77 -6.00 11.84
C ALA A 49 7.34 -4.68 12.52
N VAL A 50 6.92 -4.73 13.79
CA VAL A 50 6.53 -3.54 14.56
C VAL A 50 7.73 -2.61 14.77
N ARG A 51 8.89 -3.14 15.15
CA ARG A 51 10.12 -2.34 15.28
C ARG A 51 10.49 -1.68 13.96
N LYS A 52 10.41 -2.41 12.85
CA LYS A 52 10.67 -1.86 11.51
C LYS A 52 9.73 -0.70 11.19
N LEU A 53 8.44 -0.81 11.53
CA LEU A 53 7.44 0.24 11.33
C LEU A 53 7.74 1.53 12.14
N MET A 54 8.28 1.37 13.36
CA MET A 54 8.28 2.44 14.38
C MET A 54 9.67 3.02 14.68
N GLU A 55 10.73 2.24 14.54
CA GLU A 55 12.04 2.55 15.14
C GLU A 55 13.18 2.63 14.10
N THR A 56 12.91 2.33 12.83
CA THR A 56 13.95 2.26 11.79
C THR A 56 13.91 3.44 10.83
N LYS A 57 15.09 3.85 10.35
CA LYS A 57 15.21 4.85 9.29
C LYS A 57 14.49 4.43 8.00
N GLU A 58 14.57 3.14 7.66
CA GLU A 58 13.84 2.58 6.52
C GLU A 58 12.32 2.77 6.67
N GLY A 59 11.79 2.53 7.88
CA GLY A 59 10.40 2.78 8.25
C GLY A 59 9.98 4.23 8.04
N GLU A 60 10.82 5.17 8.46
CA GLU A 60 10.57 6.61 8.29
C GLU A 60 10.55 7.02 6.80
N GLU A 61 11.51 6.54 6.01
CA GLU A 61 11.55 6.81 4.58
C GLU A 61 10.31 6.26 3.85
N MET A 62 9.85 5.06 4.23
CA MET A 62 8.61 4.50 3.67
C MET A 62 7.37 5.30 4.12
N ARG A 63 7.33 5.80 5.35
CA ARG A 63 6.24 6.65 5.86
C ARG A 63 6.15 7.97 5.09
N GLN A 64 7.29 8.60 4.79
CA GLN A 64 7.31 9.80 3.95
C GLN A 64 6.78 9.50 2.54
N ARG A 65 7.15 8.35 1.94
CA ARG A 65 6.59 7.92 0.64
C ARG A 65 5.08 7.71 0.72
N ALA A 66 4.58 7.10 1.79
CA ALA A 66 3.14 6.89 2.00
C ALA A 66 2.38 8.23 2.11
N MET A 67 2.96 9.23 2.77
CA MET A 67 2.39 10.58 2.84
C MET A 67 2.36 11.27 1.47
N ASN A 68 3.45 11.19 0.70
CA ASN A 68 3.49 11.75 -0.65
C ASN A 68 2.46 11.08 -1.58
N LEU A 69 2.30 9.75 -1.45
CA LEU A 69 1.30 8.99 -2.21
C LEU A 69 -0.13 9.41 -1.83
N LYS A 70 -0.42 9.56 -0.53
CA LYS A 70 -1.72 10.08 -0.05
C LYS A 70 -2.05 11.42 -0.71
N ASP A 71 -1.11 12.36 -0.74
CA ASP A 71 -1.37 13.67 -1.30
C ASP A 71 -1.57 13.62 -2.82
N ALA A 72 -0.84 12.75 -3.53
CA ALA A 72 -1.05 12.52 -4.96
C ALA A 72 -2.43 11.94 -5.28
N VAL A 73 -2.89 10.97 -4.47
CA VAL A 73 -4.24 10.37 -4.61
C VAL A 73 -5.33 11.38 -4.32
N HIS A 74 -5.19 12.22 -3.27
CA HIS A 74 -6.17 13.26 -3.00
C HIS A 74 -6.28 14.25 -4.16
N ARG A 75 -5.15 14.74 -4.69
CA ARG A 75 -5.14 15.65 -5.85
C ARG A 75 -5.78 15.05 -7.11
N SER A 76 -5.64 13.74 -7.33
CA SER A 76 -6.26 13.09 -8.50
C SER A 76 -7.78 12.96 -8.37
N MET A 77 -8.29 12.92 -7.14
CA MET A 77 -9.72 12.81 -6.81
C MET A 77 -10.42 14.17 -6.63
N ASP A 78 -9.69 15.23 -6.33
CA ASP A 78 -10.24 16.58 -6.19
C ASP A 78 -10.95 17.05 -7.48
N LYS A 79 -11.78 18.09 -7.37
CA LYS A 79 -12.50 18.65 -8.52
C LYS A 79 -11.51 19.10 -9.60
N GLY A 80 -11.65 18.56 -10.81
CA GLY A 80 -10.74 18.80 -11.94
C GLY A 80 -9.47 17.94 -11.91
N GLY A 81 -9.33 17.04 -10.93
CA GLY A 81 -8.32 16.00 -10.90
C GLY A 81 -8.61 14.89 -11.91
N VAL A 82 -7.56 14.21 -12.36
CA VAL A 82 -7.63 13.21 -13.44
C VAL A 82 -8.66 12.12 -13.13
N SER A 83 -8.65 11.54 -11.93
CA SER A 83 -9.61 10.48 -11.59
C SER A 83 -11.04 11.00 -11.52
N SER A 84 -11.26 12.22 -11.04
CA SER A 84 -12.58 12.87 -11.05
C SER A 84 -13.09 13.17 -12.46
N MET A 85 -12.21 13.48 -13.40
CA MET A 85 -12.57 13.72 -14.79
C MET A 85 -12.90 12.42 -15.52
N GLU A 86 -12.05 11.40 -15.36
CA GLU A 86 -12.24 10.08 -16.00
C GLU A 86 -13.57 9.43 -15.59
N ILE A 87 -13.93 9.49 -14.31
CA ILE A 87 -15.24 8.97 -13.88
C ILE A 87 -16.40 9.78 -14.48
N GLY A 88 -16.24 11.09 -14.63
CA GLY A 88 -17.23 11.95 -15.30
C GLY A 88 -17.41 11.59 -16.78
N TYR A 89 -16.30 11.34 -17.49
CA TYR A 89 -16.34 10.88 -18.88
C TYR A 89 -16.98 9.50 -19.02
N PHE A 90 -16.66 8.58 -18.11
CA PHE A 90 -17.28 7.26 -18.09
C PHE A 90 -18.80 7.35 -17.91
N ILE A 91 -19.28 8.16 -16.96
CA ILE A 91 -20.72 8.38 -16.74
C ILE A 91 -21.37 8.94 -18.01
N ALA A 92 -20.81 10.01 -18.59
CA ALA A 92 -21.34 10.60 -19.82
C ALA A 92 -21.39 9.61 -20.99
N HIS A 93 -20.42 8.68 -21.07
CA HIS A 93 -20.38 7.65 -22.09
C HIS A 93 -21.47 6.59 -21.94
N ILE A 94 -21.85 6.23 -20.71
CA ILE A 94 -22.85 5.17 -20.45
C ILE A 94 -24.28 5.71 -20.35
N THR A 95 -24.46 7.02 -20.17
CA THR A 95 -25.78 7.67 -20.12
C THR A 95 -26.24 8.25 -21.46
N ARG A 96 -25.48 7.99 -22.54
CA ARG A 96 -25.82 8.43 -23.91
C ARG A 96 -26.83 7.51 -24.58
#